data_AF-A0A2A9EQX8-F1
#
_entry.id   AF-A0A2A9EQX8-F1
#
_cell.length_a   1.000
_cell.length_b   1.000
_cell.length_c   1.000
_cell.angle_alpha   90.00
_cell.angle_beta   90.00
_cell.angle_gamma   90.00
#
_symmetry.space_group_name_H-M   'P 1'
#
loop_
_entity.id
_entity.type
_entity.pdbx_description
1 polymer ?
#
loop_
_entity_poly.entity_id
_entity_poly.type
_entity_poly.pdbx_seq_one_letter_code
_entity_poly.pdbx_strand_id
1 'polypeptide(L)'
;MDSAFPGLGTLINVAAIVVGSLLGMAVGHRLPERVRDVVTDCLGLVTLLIAAQSAMAVADPALADAVGAGAPVLIVLGALLIGGIAGSGLRISARLESLAGRVHAWSTRPGTARLEAHAARQRFVDGWLTATLLFCVGPLAVLGSLSDGLGRGIDQLALKAVLDGFAALAFASTFGVGVLLSAVSVGVVQGALTLVGLLLGSVVPDAHVAALTATGGLMLVGIGLRLLRVREVPVADMLPALVVAPLLTQVVVLLR
;
A
#
# COMPACT_ATOMS: atom_id res chain seq x y z
N MET A 1 -5.93 -16.94 -6.82
CA MET A 1 -7.36 -16.59 -6.90
C MET A 1 -7.58 -15.96 -8.27
N ASP A 2 -7.58 -16.78 -9.31
CA ASP A 2 -7.17 -16.34 -10.66
C ASP A 2 -8.33 -15.76 -11.49
N SER A 3 -9.39 -15.33 -10.82
CA SER A 3 -10.63 -14.84 -11.43
C SER A 3 -11.21 -13.64 -10.67
N ALA A 4 -10.36 -12.82 -10.06
CA ALA A 4 -10.73 -11.51 -9.55
C ALA A 4 -10.59 -10.47 -10.68
N PHE A 5 -11.63 -9.65 -10.91
CA PHE A 5 -11.50 -8.53 -11.83
C PHE A 5 -10.60 -7.43 -11.21
N PRO A 6 -9.85 -6.67 -12.02
CA PRO A 6 -9.00 -5.59 -11.53
C PRO A 6 -9.80 -4.59 -10.68
N GLY A 7 -9.36 -4.37 -9.44
CA GLY A 7 -10.04 -3.48 -8.49
C GLY A 7 -10.87 -4.19 -7.43
N LEU A 8 -11.01 -5.52 -7.50
CA LEU A 8 -11.66 -6.29 -6.45
C LEU A 8 -10.94 -6.10 -5.10
N GLY A 9 -9.61 -5.99 -5.08
CA GLY A 9 -8.86 -5.75 -3.86
C GLY A 9 -9.20 -4.40 -3.23
N THR A 10 -9.46 -3.38 -4.06
CA THR A 10 -9.94 -2.07 -3.61
C THR A 10 -11.34 -2.13 -3.02
N LEU A 11 -12.25 -2.85 -3.65
CA LEU A 11 -13.59 -3.04 -3.10
C LEU A 11 -13.56 -3.79 -1.77
N ILE A 12 -12.73 -4.83 -1.65
CA ILE A 12 -12.55 -5.57 -0.40
C ILE A 12 -11.99 -4.64 0.70
N ASN A 13 -11.00 -3.79 0.40
CA ASN A 13 -10.47 -2.85 1.38
C ASN A 13 -11.52 -1.82 1.83
N VAL A 14 -12.23 -1.21 0.87
CA VAL A 14 -13.33 -0.28 1.16
C VAL A 14 -14.40 -0.95 2.03
N ALA A 15 -14.79 -2.17 1.69
CA ALA A 15 -15.76 -2.95 2.47
C ALA A 15 -15.24 -3.26 3.89
N ALA A 16 -13.97 -3.64 4.03
CA ALA A 16 -13.35 -3.90 5.32
C ALA A 16 -13.31 -2.65 6.22
N ILE A 17 -13.00 -1.48 5.66
CA ILE A 17 -13.05 -0.20 6.39
C ILE A 17 -14.48 0.13 6.81
N VAL A 18 -15.47 -0.07 5.92
CA VAL A 18 -16.89 0.17 6.24
C VAL A 18 -17.36 -0.74 7.36
N VAL A 19 -17.15 -2.06 7.23
CA VAL A 19 -17.54 -3.05 8.24
C VAL A 19 -16.80 -2.80 9.55
N GLY A 20 -15.49 -2.60 9.48
CA GLY A 20 -14.66 -2.26 10.64
C GLY A 20 -15.16 -1.01 11.34
N SER A 21 -15.46 0.06 10.61
CA SER A 21 -15.95 1.31 11.20
C SER A 21 -17.33 1.15 11.85
N LEU A 22 -18.26 0.44 11.20
CA LEU A 22 -19.60 0.18 11.75
C LEU A 22 -19.53 -0.64 13.03
N LEU A 23 -18.74 -1.72 13.02
CA LEU A 23 -18.49 -2.54 14.19
C LEU A 23 -17.78 -1.74 15.30
N GLY A 24 -16.83 -0.88 14.94
CA GLY A 24 -16.10 -0.04 15.89
C GLY A 24 -17.01 0.95 16.62
N MET A 25 -17.95 1.57 15.88
CA MET A 25 -18.96 2.46 16.46
C MET A 25 -19.97 1.70 17.33
N ALA A 26 -20.36 0.48 16.94
CA ALA A 26 -21.33 -0.32 17.68
C ALA A 26 -20.77 -0.98 18.95
N VAL A 27 -19.52 -1.47 18.88
CA VAL A 27 -18.88 -2.24 19.97
C VAL A 27 -18.21 -1.34 21.00
N GLY A 28 -17.86 -0.09 20.65
CA GLY A 28 -17.43 0.94 21.60
C GLY A 28 -16.33 0.50 22.58
N HIS A 29 -15.07 0.45 22.09
CA HIS A 29 -13.86 0.01 22.83
C HIS A 29 -13.97 -1.45 23.35
N ARG A 30 -13.14 -2.44 22.98
CA ARG A 30 -11.67 -2.53 23.07
C ARG A 30 -11.23 -3.78 22.31
N LEU A 31 -10.31 -3.68 21.35
CA LEU A 31 -9.46 -4.83 21.03
C LEU A 31 -8.30 -4.82 22.03
N PRO A 32 -8.06 -5.90 22.79
CA PRO A 32 -6.87 -6.00 23.63
C PRO A 32 -5.61 -5.81 22.78
N GLU A 33 -4.62 -5.08 23.30
CA GLU A 33 -3.33 -4.84 22.62
C GLU A 33 -2.73 -6.16 22.09
N ARG A 34 -2.82 -7.21 22.90
CA ARG A 34 -2.37 -8.56 22.56
C ARG A 34 -3.03 -9.13 21.30
N VAL A 35 -4.32 -8.86 21.06
CA VAL A 35 -5.01 -9.32 19.85
C VAL A 35 -4.50 -8.55 18.64
N ARG A 36 -4.28 -7.23 18.77
CA ARG A 36 -3.70 -6.40 17.71
C ARG A 36 -2.30 -6.87 17.34
N ASP A 37 -1.47 -7.16 18.34
CA ASP A 37 -0.11 -7.66 18.12
C ASP A 37 -0.13 -9.00 17.38
N VAL A 38 -0.88 -10.00 17.86
CA VAL A 38 -0.98 -11.32 17.20
C VAL A 38 -1.49 -11.21 15.77
N VAL A 39 -2.51 -10.37 15.52
CA VAL A 39 -3.02 -10.13 14.17
C VAL A 39 -1.95 -9.51 13.29
N THR A 40 -1.22 -8.50 13.79
CA THR A 40 -0.13 -7.85 13.04
C THR A 40 0.99 -8.83 12.72
N ASP A 41 1.34 -9.71 13.65
CA ASP A 41 2.34 -10.76 13.45
C ASP A 41 1.90 -11.75 12.37
N CYS A 42 0.67 -12.26 12.43
CA CYS A 42 0.10 -13.13 11.39
C CYS A 42 0.12 -12.46 10.01
N LEU A 43 -0.22 -11.17 9.95
CA LEU A 43 -0.20 -10.39 8.70
C LEU A 43 1.23 -10.21 8.20
N GLY A 44 2.20 -9.97 9.08
CA GLY A 44 3.62 -9.94 8.74
C GLY A 44 4.12 -11.26 8.13
N LEU A 45 3.73 -12.40 8.72
CA LEU A 45 4.08 -13.73 8.19
C LEU A 45 3.47 -13.98 6.81
N VAL A 46 2.18 -13.66 6.61
CA VAL A 46 1.52 -13.79 5.31
C VAL A 46 2.12 -12.82 4.29
N THR A 47 2.52 -11.61 4.71
CA THR A 47 3.23 -10.65 3.84
C THR A 47 4.52 -11.26 3.32
N LEU A 48 5.31 -11.92 4.18
CA LEU A 48 6.54 -12.59 3.77
C LEU A 48 6.29 -13.74 2.78
N LEU A 49 5.20 -14.49 2.97
CA LEU A 49 4.79 -15.54 2.02
C LEU A 49 4.48 -14.95 0.63
N ILE A 50 3.64 -13.91 0.56
CA ILE A 50 3.29 -13.22 -0.69
C ILE A 50 4.53 -12.56 -1.32
N ALA A 51 5.39 -11.97 -0.49
CA ALA A 51 6.64 -11.35 -0.92
C ALA A 51 7.57 -12.36 -1.59
N ALA A 52 7.73 -13.54 -0.99
CA ALA A 52 8.53 -14.63 -1.56
C ALA A 52 7.96 -15.10 -2.89
N GLN A 53 6.64 -15.31 -2.98
CA GLN A 53 5.97 -15.69 -4.22
C GLN A 53 6.16 -14.64 -5.32
N SER A 54 6.00 -13.36 -4.99
CA SER A 54 6.18 -12.25 -5.94
C SER A 54 7.64 -12.10 -6.36
N ALA A 55 8.60 -12.27 -5.44
CA ALA A 55 10.03 -12.19 -5.74
C ALA A 55 10.50 -13.29 -6.69
N MET A 56 9.83 -14.46 -6.71
CA MET A 56 10.12 -15.52 -7.68
C MET A 56 9.85 -15.11 -9.13
N ALA A 57 9.14 -14.00 -9.39
CA ALA A 57 9.00 -13.44 -10.74
C ALA A 57 10.35 -13.02 -11.37
N VAL A 58 11.44 -12.94 -10.59
CA VAL A 58 12.79 -12.75 -11.12
C VAL A 58 13.25 -13.92 -12.01
N ALA A 59 12.66 -15.11 -11.80
CA ALA A 59 12.91 -16.32 -12.57
C ALA A 59 11.88 -16.54 -13.69
N ASP A 60 11.03 -15.55 -13.98
CA ASP A 60 10.02 -15.63 -15.03
C ASP A 60 10.71 -15.84 -16.40
N PRO A 61 10.28 -16.84 -17.20
CA PRO A 61 10.85 -17.10 -18.52
C PRO A 61 10.79 -15.89 -19.45
N ALA A 62 9.71 -15.11 -19.43
CA ALA A 62 9.57 -13.94 -20.30
C ALA A 62 10.64 -12.88 -19.99
N LEU A 63 11.00 -12.73 -18.71
CA LEU A 63 12.10 -11.85 -18.31
C LEU A 63 13.44 -12.45 -18.74
N ALA A 64 13.71 -13.71 -18.41
CA ALA A 64 14.96 -14.39 -18.75
C ALA A 64 15.24 -14.42 -20.26
N ASP A 65 14.22 -14.62 -21.09
CA ASP A 65 14.33 -14.63 -22.55
C ASP A 65 14.65 -13.23 -23.09
N ALA A 66 14.03 -12.18 -22.52
CA ALA A 66 14.25 -10.80 -22.94
C ALA A 66 15.64 -10.27 -22.57
N VAL A 67 16.15 -10.58 -21.37
CA VAL A 67 17.37 -9.96 -20.81
C VAL A 67 18.55 -10.92 -20.59
N GLY A 68 18.31 -12.23 -20.71
CA GLY A 68 19.29 -13.31 -20.55
C GLY A 68 19.43 -13.83 -19.14
N ALA A 69 19.94 -15.05 -18.97
CA ALA A 69 19.92 -15.80 -17.71
C ALA A 69 20.54 -15.10 -16.48
N GLY A 70 21.50 -14.18 -16.65
CA GLY A 70 22.18 -13.50 -15.54
C GLY A 70 21.65 -12.10 -15.19
N ALA A 71 20.89 -11.47 -16.07
CA ALA A 71 20.48 -10.08 -15.92
C ALA A 71 19.24 -9.83 -15.02
N PRO A 72 18.26 -10.74 -14.83
CA PRO A 72 17.04 -10.47 -14.05
C PRO A 72 17.35 -10.02 -12.61
N VAL A 73 18.24 -10.74 -11.92
CA VAL A 73 18.64 -10.40 -10.56
C VAL A 73 19.38 -9.06 -10.51
N LEU A 74 20.22 -8.77 -11.49
CA LEU A 74 20.94 -7.49 -11.59
C LEU A 74 20.00 -6.32 -11.86
N ILE A 75 18.94 -6.53 -12.65
CA ILE A 75 17.90 -5.53 -12.91
C ILE A 75 17.15 -5.21 -11.61
N VAL A 76 16.72 -6.23 -10.86
CA VAL A 76 16.03 -6.02 -9.58
C VAL A 76 16.95 -5.32 -8.57
N LEU A 77 18.20 -5.78 -8.45
CA LEU A 77 19.20 -5.14 -7.59
C LEU A 77 19.43 -3.67 -7.98
N GLY A 78 19.68 -3.41 -9.27
CA GLY A 78 19.90 -2.08 -9.81
C GLY A 78 18.70 -1.18 -9.58
N ALA A 79 17.48 -1.70 -9.79
CA ALA A 79 16.24 -0.95 -9.57
C ALA A 79 16.07 -0.56 -8.10
N LEU A 80 16.31 -1.49 -7.16
CA LEU A 80 16.23 -1.21 -5.73
C LEU A 80 17.30 -0.22 -5.27
N LEU A 81 18.54 -0.34 -5.78
CA LEU A 81 19.62 0.58 -5.43
C LEU A 81 19.38 1.98 -5.99
N ILE A 82 19.16 2.10 -7.31
CA ILE A 82 18.92 3.39 -7.96
C ILE A 82 17.64 4.02 -7.41
N GLY A 83 16.57 3.23 -7.32
CA GLY A 83 15.28 3.69 -6.80
C GLY A 83 15.35 4.11 -5.34
N GLY A 84 16.02 3.33 -4.49
CA GLY A 84 16.23 3.64 -3.07
C GLY A 84 17.12 4.86 -2.85
N ILE A 85 18.21 5.01 -3.61
CA ILE A 85 19.07 6.22 -3.57
C ILE A 85 18.28 7.44 -4.01
N ALA A 86 17.55 7.34 -5.14
CA ALA A 86 16.73 8.43 -5.64
C ALA A 86 15.63 8.81 -4.64
N GLY A 87 14.90 7.84 -4.10
CA GLY A 87 13.82 8.09 -3.15
C GLY A 87 14.31 8.63 -1.80
N SER A 88 15.45 8.13 -1.31
CA SER A 88 16.11 8.67 -0.12
C SER A 88 16.57 10.12 -0.35
N GLY A 89 17.19 10.42 -1.51
CA GLY A 89 17.57 11.78 -1.89
C GLY A 89 16.37 12.73 -2.02
N LEU A 90 15.23 12.22 -2.51
CA LEU A 90 13.96 12.95 -2.55
C LEU A 90 13.26 13.01 -1.19
N ARG A 91 13.71 12.23 -0.20
CA ARG A 91 13.12 12.05 1.13
C ARG A 91 11.64 11.66 1.05
N ILE A 92 11.30 10.68 0.22
CA ILE A 92 9.90 10.27 -0.04
C ILE A 92 9.20 9.91 1.27
N SER A 93 9.82 9.11 2.13
CA SER A 93 9.28 8.74 3.45
C SER A 93 8.90 9.98 4.27
N ALA A 94 9.83 10.94 4.40
CA ALA A 94 9.60 12.17 5.16
C ALA A 94 8.57 13.09 4.50
N ARG A 95 8.50 13.11 3.16
CA ARG A 95 7.48 13.90 2.45
C ARG A 95 6.10 13.34 2.67
N LEU A 96 5.93 12.02 2.60
CA LEU A 96 4.67 11.33 2.89
C LEU A 96 4.21 11.61 4.34
N GLU A 97 5.12 11.53 5.30
CA GLU A 97 4.84 11.88 6.70
C GLU A 97 4.48 13.38 6.85
N SER A 98 5.22 14.28 6.21
CA SER A 98 4.93 15.72 6.24
C SER A 98 3.62 16.09 5.55
N LEU A 99 3.23 15.35 4.50
CA LEU A 99 1.95 15.53 3.81
C LEU A 99 0.81 15.14 4.75
N ALA A 100 0.93 14.02 5.45
CA ALA A 100 -0.01 13.62 6.48
C ALA A 100 -0.14 14.70 7.57
N GLY A 101 1.00 15.19 8.10
CA GLY A 101 1.02 16.26 9.09
C GLY A 101 0.39 17.58 8.60
N ARG A 102 0.70 18.01 7.37
CA ARG A 102 0.16 19.25 6.79
C ARG A 102 -1.33 19.17 6.49
N VAL A 103 -1.81 18.05 5.98
CA VAL A 103 -3.24 17.85 5.70
C VAL A 103 -4.04 17.83 7.01
N HIS A 104 -3.52 17.15 8.04
CA HIS A 104 -4.12 17.18 9.38
C HIS A 104 -4.14 18.61 9.96
N ALA A 105 -3.01 19.34 9.93
CA ALA A 105 -2.90 20.70 10.45
C ALA A 105 -3.72 21.75 9.67
N TRP A 106 -3.91 21.57 8.36
CA TRP A 106 -4.74 22.48 7.56
C TRP A 106 -6.22 22.38 7.92
N SER A 107 -6.68 21.18 8.28
CA SER A 107 -8.11 20.95 8.54
C SER A 107 -8.52 21.23 9.99
N THR A 108 -7.58 21.25 10.92
CA THR A 108 -7.81 21.64 12.32
C THR A 108 -7.89 23.17 12.53
N ARG A 109 -7.94 23.97 11.46
CA ARG A 109 -8.08 25.43 11.55
C ARG A 109 -9.39 25.82 12.27
N PRO A 110 -9.34 26.62 13.36
CA PRO A 110 -10.54 26.99 14.11
C PRO A 110 -11.50 27.81 13.26
N GLY A 111 -12.73 27.33 13.09
CA GLY A 111 -13.85 28.15 12.58
C GLY A 111 -14.53 28.94 13.69
N THR A 112 -15.50 29.81 13.37
CA THR A 112 -16.21 30.68 14.32
C THR A 112 -17.64 30.20 14.65
N ALA A 113 -17.84 28.93 14.97
CA ALA A 113 -19.18 28.38 15.28
C ALA A 113 -19.28 27.88 16.74
N ARG A 114 -20.52 27.58 17.14
CA ARG A 114 -20.91 27.26 18.53
C ARG A 114 -20.12 26.05 19.08
N LEU A 115 -19.65 26.15 20.33
CA LEU A 115 -18.73 25.20 20.99
C LEU A 115 -19.08 23.71 20.83
N GLU A 116 -20.36 23.32 20.96
CA GLU A 116 -20.78 21.91 20.84
C GLU A 116 -20.79 21.39 19.40
N ALA A 117 -21.29 22.22 18.46
CA ALA A 117 -21.26 21.90 17.03
C ALA A 117 -19.81 21.85 16.51
N HIS A 118 -18.93 22.67 17.08
CA HIS A 118 -17.50 22.66 16.84
C HIS A 118 -16.84 21.36 17.27
N ALA A 119 -17.10 20.90 18.49
CA ALA A 119 -16.50 19.66 19.00
C ALA A 119 -16.93 18.43 18.19
N ALA A 120 -18.20 18.34 17.78
CA ALA A 120 -18.68 17.25 16.94
C ALA A 120 -18.05 17.28 15.52
N ARG A 121 -18.01 18.46 14.90
CA ARG A 121 -17.38 18.66 13.58
C ARG A 121 -15.89 18.36 13.60
N GLN A 122 -15.19 18.82 14.63
CA GLN A 122 -13.75 18.60 14.78
C GLN A 122 -13.43 17.11 14.94
N ARG A 123 -14.15 16.39 15.82
CA ARG A 123 -13.99 14.92 15.93
C ARG A 123 -14.23 14.19 14.61
N PHE A 124 -15.24 14.60 13.86
CA PHE A 124 -15.53 14.05 12.53
C PHE A 124 -14.37 14.29 11.54
N VAL A 125 -13.89 15.54 11.44
CA VAL A 125 -12.78 15.91 10.56
C VAL A 125 -11.50 15.18 10.94
N ASP A 126 -11.17 15.16 12.23
CA ASP A 126 -10.00 14.48 12.77
C ASP A 126 -10.05 12.97 12.47
N GLY A 127 -11.22 12.34 12.67
CA GLY A 127 -11.45 10.95 12.32
C GLY A 127 -11.25 10.65 10.85
N TRP A 128 -11.88 11.44 9.98
CA TRP A 128 -11.81 11.26 8.53
C TRP A 128 -10.38 11.42 8.01
N LEU A 129 -9.67 12.45 8.45
CA LEU A 129 -8.31 12.71 7.98
C LEU A 129 -7.30 11.73 8.54
N THR A 130 -7.36 11.44 9.83
CA THR A 130 -6.44 10.48 10.47
C THR A 130 -6.54 9.12 9.79
N ALA A 131 -7.77 8.62 9.60
CA ALA A 131 -8.01 7.35 8.94
C ALA A 131 -7.61 7.39 7.45
N THR A 132 -7.99 8.44 6.71
CA THR A 132 -7.61 8.59 5.29
C THR A 132 -6.10 8.57 5.11
N LEU A 133 -5.37 9.34 5.91
CA LEU A 133 -3.91 9.41 5.82
C LEU A 133 -3.28 8.07 6.19
N LEU A 134 -3.73 7.43 7.27
CA LEU A 134 -3.21 6.13 7.66
C LEU A 134 -3.41 5.07 6.58
N PHE A 135 -4.61 5.01 6.00
CA PHE A 135 -4.94 3.99 5.01
C PHE A 135 -4.34 4.27 3.63
N CYS A 136 -4.23 5.53 3.21
CA CYS A 136 -3.75 5.86 1.86
C CYS A 136 -2.22 6.00 1.75
N VAL A 137 -1.52 6.37 2.83
CA VAL A 137 -0.10 6.77 2.77
C VAL A 137 0.88 5.57 2.87
N GLY A 138 0.37 4.34 2.94
CA GLY A 138 1.18 3.13 3.08
C GLY A 138 1.79 2.62 1.76
N PRO A 139 3.01 2.07 1.76
CA PRO A 139 3.60 1.42 0.58
C PRO A 139 2.76 0.26 0.03
N LEU A 140 2.02 -0.46 0.90
CA LEU A 140 1.07 -1.50 0.49
C LEU A 140 -0.11 -0.95 -0.33
N ALA A 141 -0.51 0.30 -0.12
CA ALA A 141 -1.55 0.92 -0.94
C ALA A 141 -1.07 1.06 -2.38
N VAL A 142 0.18 1.50 -2.57
CA VAL A 142 0.78 1.65 -3.91
C VAL A 142 1.05 0.30 -4.55
N LEU A 143 1.79 -0.58 -3.87
CA LEU A 143 2.17 -1.89 -4.39
C LEU A 143 0.94 -2.77 -4.69
N GLY A 144 -0.02 -2.81 -3.76
CA GLY A 144 -1.20 -3.65 -3.92
C GLY A 144 -2.13 -3.15 -5.01
N SER A 145 -2.36 -1.83 -5.11
CA SER A 145 -3.19 -1.27 -6.19
C SER A 145 -2.60 -1.53 -7.57
N LEU A 146 -1.28 -1.36 -7.69
CA LEU A 146 -0.58 -1.60 -8.93
C LEU A 146 -0.62 -3.08 -9.31
N SER A 147 -0.40 -3.98 -8.35
CA SER A 147 -0.49 -5.43 -8.55
C SER A 147 -1.88 -5.89 -8.99
N ASP A 148 -2.94 -5.39 -8.35
CA ASP A 148 -4.34 -5.67 -8.71
C ASP A 148 -4.65 -5.16 -10.13
N GLY A 149 -4.22 -3.93 -10.45
CA GLY A 149 -4.38 -3.35 -11.77
C GLY A 149 -3.65 -4.12 -12.87
N LEU A 150 -2.43 -4.59 -12.59
CA LEU A 150 -1.63 -5.41 -13.50
C LEU A 150 -2.12 -6.86 -13.62
N GLY A 151 -3.21 -7.24 -12.94
CA GLY A 151 -3.76 -8.59 -12.96
C GLY A 151 -2.90 -9.62 -12.22
N ARG A 152 -2.01 -9.19 -11.32
CA ARG A 152 -1.11 -10.06 -10.53
C ARG A 152 -1.75 -10.55 -9.23
N GLY A 153 -3.05 -10.32 -9.07
CA GLY A 153 -3.85 -10.76 -7.93
C GLY A 153 -4.04 -9.67 -6.87
N ILE A 154 -4.95 -9.98 -5.94
CA ILE A 154 -5.43 -9.04 -4.92
C ILE A 154 -4.77 -9.25 -3.55
N ASP A 155 -3.85 -10.20 -3.40
CA ASP A 155 -3.38 -10.68 -2.08
C ASP A 155 -2.80 -9.56 -1.22
N GLN A 156 -2.07 -8.63 -1.83
CA GLN A 156 -1.50 -7.46 -1.15
C GLN A 156 -2.60 -6.50 -0.65
N LEU A 157 -3.66 -6.31 -1.43
CA LEU A 157 -4.80 -5.47 -1.05
C LEU A 157 -5.73 -6.18 -0.06
N ALA A 158 -5.86 -7.50 -0.14
CA ALA A 158 -6.60 -8.30 0.82
C ALA A 158 -5.91 -8.28 2.20
N LEU A 159 -4.59 -8.44 2.23
CA LEU A 159 -3.79 -8.25 3.43
C LEU A 159 -3.97 -6.85 4.02
N LYS A 160 -3.91 -5.83 3.16
CA LYS A 160 -4.16 -4.44 3.55
C LYS A 160 -5.58 -4.23 4.08
N ALA A 161 -6.59 -4.85 3.46
CA ALA A 161 -7.98 -4.78 3.90
C ALA A 161 -8.16 -5.27 5.33
N VAL A 162 -7.45 -6.33 5.70
CA VAL A 162 -7.46 -6.80 7.09
C VAL A 162 -6.82 -5.77 8.02
N LEU A 163 -5.64 -5.24 7.69
CA LEU A 163 -4.96 -4.19 8.49
C LEU A 163 -5.85 -2.95 8.69
N ASP A 164 -6.37 -2.42 7.58
CA ASP A 164 -7.20 -1.21 7.58
C ASP A 164 -8.55 -1.47 8.28
N GLY A 165 -9.15 -2.66 8.13
CA GLY A 165 -10.38 -3.04 8.83
C GLY A 165 -10.22 -3.10 10.35
N PHE A 166 -9.13 -3.67 10.84
CA PHE A 166 -8.80 -3.68 12.27
C PHE A 166 -8.51 -2.27 12.81
N ALA A 167 -7.78 -1.46 12.04
CA ALA A 167 -7.52 -0.06 12.40
C ALA A 167 -8.82 0.77 12.38
N ALA A 168 -9.70 0.56 11.40
CA ALA A 168 -11.00 1.22 11.29
C ALA A 168 -11.91 0.87 12.48
N LEU A 169 -11.94 -0.40 12.90
CA LEU A 169 -12.61 -0.82 14.13
C LEU A 169 -12.13 -0.04 15.36
N ALA A 170 -10.80 0.11 15.51
CA ALA A 170 -10.23 0.82 16.63
C ALA A 170 -10.53 2.33 16.57
N PHE A 171 -10.26 2.99 15.44
CA PHE A 171 -10.44 4.44 15.34
C PHE A 171 -11.91 4.87 15.32
N ALA A 172 -12.80 4.10 14.72
CA ALA A 172 -14.22 4.45 14.67
C ALA A 172 -14.88 4.42 16.06
N SER A 173 -14.35 3.62 16.99
CA SER A 173 -14.80 3.65 18.40
C SER A 173 -14.50 4.98 19.11
N THR A 174 -13.54 5.76 18.61
CA THR A 174 -13.11 7.05 19.18
C THR A 174 -13.59 8.25 18.36
N PHE A 175 -13.47 8.17 17.03
CA PHE A 175 -13.76 9.28 16.12
C PHE A 175 -15.07 9.12 15.33
N GLY A 176 -15.78 8.00 15.51
CA GLY A 176 -17.11 7.78 14.96
C GLY A 176 -17.15 7.79 13.43
N VAL A 177 -18.21 8.40 12.89
CA VAL A 177 -18.55 8.39 11.46
C VAL A 177 -17.50 9.02 10.56
N GLY A 178 -16.58 9.84 11.10
CA GLY A 178 -15.45 10.37 10.33
C GLY A 178 -14.59 9.26 9.73
N VAL A 179 -14.36 8.17 10.46
CA VAL A 179 -13.56 7.02 10.01
C VAL A 179 -14.27 6.27 8.89
N LEU A 180 -15.60 6.11 8.98
CA LEU A 180 -16.40 5.49 7.92
C LEU A 180 -16.24 6.22 6.58
N LEU A 181 -16.19 7.56 6.60
CA LEU A 181 -16.02 8.36 5.38
C LEU A 181 -14.63 8.21 4.75
N SER A 182 -13.62 7.74 5.50
CA SER A 182 -12.28 7.49 4.93
C SER A 182 -12.27 6.36 3.90
N ALA A 183 -13.26 5.46 3.95
CA ALA A 183 -13.46 4.43 2.93
C ALA A 183 -13.62 5.02 1.53
N VAL A 184 -14.26 6.19 1.41
CA VAL A 184 -14.39 6.91 0.12
C VAL A 184 -13.03 7.41 -0.35
N SER A 185 -12.25 8.03 0.53
CA SER A 185 -10.90 8.50 0.20
C SER A 185 -10.01 7.35 -0.27
N VAL A 186 -10.06 6.21 0.44
CA VAL A 186 -9.32 4.99 0.07
C VAL A 186 -9.80 4.47 -1.27
N GLY A 187 -11.11 4.37 -1.49
CA GLY A 187 -11.66 3.92 -2.77
C GLY A 187 -11.19 4.78 -3.95
N VAL A 188 -11.13 6.11 -3.77
CA VAL A 188 -10.64 7.03 -4.80
C VAL A 188 -9.14 6.88 -5.02
N VAL A 189 -8.32 6.94 -3.97
CA VAL A 189 -6.85 6.89 -4.11
C VAL A 189 -6.40 5.53 -4.61
N GLN A 190 -6.87 4.46 -3.97
CA GLN A 190 -6.52 3.09 -4.32
C GLN A 190 -7.09 2.71 -5.69
N GLY A 191 -8.33 3.10 -5.98
CA GLY A 191 -8.95 2.89 -7.29
C GLY A 191 -8.23 3.61 -8.43
N ALA A 192 -7.77 4.85 -8.21
CA ALA A 192 -6.97 5.58 -9.19
C ALA A 192 -5.64 4.88 -9.47
N LEU A 193 -4.96 4.36 -8.44
CA LEU A 193 -3.72 3.60 -8.59
C LEU A 193 -3.96 2.25 -9.30
N THR A 194 -5.07 1.57 -9.00
CA THR A 194 -5.46 0.34 -9.70
C THR A 194 -5.74 0.62 -11.18
N LEU A 195 -6.41 1.74 -11.50
CA LEU A 195 -6.64 2.14 -12.88
C LEU A 195 -5.32 2.41 -13.62
N VAL A 196 -4.35 3.06 -12.97
CA VAL A 196 -2.99 3.22 -13.54
C VAL A 196 -2.37 1.85 -13.83
N GLY A 197 -2.47 0.89 -12.90
CA GLY A 197 -1.99 -0.47 -13.13
C GLY A 197 -2.68 -1.18 -14.28
N LEU A 198 -4.00 -1.02 -14.43
CA LEU A 198 -4.77 -1.59 -15.53
C LEU A 198 -4.32 -1.04 -16.89
N LEU A 199 -4.16 0.28 -16.97
CA LEU A 199 -3.67 0.94 -18.18
C LEU A 199 -2.25 0.46 -18.52
N LEU A 200 -1.38 0.35 -17.52
CA LEU A 200 -0.01 -0.16 -17.69
C LEU A 200 0.00 -1.62 -18.14
N GLY A 201 -0.84 -2.49 -17.58
CA GLY A 201 -0.89 -3.91 -17.95
C GLY A 201 -1.24 -4.17 -19.41
N SER A 202 -1.94 -3.24 -20.06
CA SER A 202 -2.27 -3.33 -21.49
C SER A 202 -1.16 -2.87 -22.44
N VAL A 203 -0.18 -2.10 -21.95
CA VAL A 203 0.88 -1.49 -22.78
C VAL A 203 2.29 -1.96 -22.44
N VAL A 204 2.51 -2.50 -21.24
CA VAL A 204 3.82 -2.90 -20.73
C VAL A 204 4.09 -4.38 -21.07
N PRO A 205 5.22 -4.71 -21.72
CA PRO A 205 5.55 -6.11 -22.04
C PRO A 205 5.74 -7.00 -20.80
N ASP A 206 5.45 -8.30 -20.93
CA ASP A 206 5.49 -9.25 -19.80
C ASP A 206 6.80 -9.28 -19.02
N ALA A 207 7.95 -9.17 -19.72
CA ALA A 207 9.27 -9.08 -19.10
C ALA A 207 9.39 -7.89 -18.12
N HIS A 208 8.80 -6.75 -18.48
CA HIS A 208 8.83 -5.55 -17.65
C HIS A 208 7.92 -5.71 -16.43
N VAL A 209 6.75 -6.34 -16.61
CA VAL A 209 5.83 -6.64 -15.51
C VAL A 209 6.45 -7.66 -14.55
N ALA A 210 7.17 -8.67 -15.06
CA ALA A 210 7.91 -9.63 -14.24
C ALA A 210 9.01 -8.94 -13.40
N ALA A 211 9.81 -8.06 -14.02
CA ALA A 211 10.83 -7.28 -13.30
C ALA A 211 10.22 -6.37 -12.21
N LEU A 212 9.10 -5.72 -12.53
CA LEU A 212 8.34 -4.90 -11.57
C LEU A 212 7.78 -5.75 -10.43
N THR A 213 7.20 -6.91 -10.74
CA THR A 213 6.63 -7.85 -9.75
C THR A 213 7.72 -8.37 -8.80
N ALA A 214 8.88 -8.76 -9.33
CA ALA A 214 10.02 -9.22 -8.54
C ALA A 214 10.55 -8.12 -7.59
N THR A 215 10.67 -6.90 -8.12
CA THR A 215 11.11 -5.72 -7.36
C THR A 215 10.11 -5.39 -6.25
N GLY A 216 8.81 -5.38 -6.58
CA GLY A 216 7.73 -5.21 -5.61
C GLY A 216 7.73 -6.31 -4.54
N GLY A 217 7.98 -7.56 -4.92
CA GLY A 217 8.14 -8.68 -4.00
C GLY A 217 9.22 -8.45 -2.95
N LEU A 218 10.41 -7.99 -3.34
CA LEU A 218 11.45 -7.64 -2.38
C LEU A 218 11.09 -6.42 -1.51
N MET A 219 10.36 -5.45 -2.04
CA MET A 219 9.83 -4.36 -1.23
C MET A 219 8.82 -4.87 -0.17
N LEU A 220 7.97 -5.83 -0.52
CA LEU A 220 7.05 -6.48 0.42
C LEU A 220 7.79 -7.24 1.53
N VAL A 221 8.97 -7.82 1.26
CA VAL A 221 9.81 -8.41 2.32
C VAL A 221 10.12 -7.36 3.39
N GLY A 222 10.51 -6.15 2.97
CA GLY A 222 10.76 -5.04 3.90
C GLY A 222 9.53 -4.65 4.72
N ILE A 223 8.33 -4.74 4.13
CA ILE A 223 7.07 -4.48 4.84
C ILE A 223 6.79 -5.59 5.85
N GLY A 224 6.93 -6.86 5.47
CA GLY A 224 6.75 -8.01 6.37
C GLY A 224 7.70 -7.95 7.57
N LEU A 225 8.97 -7.62 7.36
CA LEU A 225 9.95 -7.44 8.44
C LEU A 225 9.59 -6.30 9.38
N ARG A 226 9.00 -5.22 8.86
CA ARG A 226 8.53 -4.11 9.68
C ARG A 226 7.30 -4.49 10.50
N LEU A 227 6.34 -5.21 9.91
CA LEU A 227 5.14 -5.70 10.60
C LEU A 227 5.52 -6.63 11.77
N LEU A 228 6.48 -7.53 11.54
CA LEU A 228 7.02 -8.45 12.56
C LEU A 228 7.98 -7.77 13.55
N ARG A 229 8.19 -6.45 13.45
CA ARG A 229 9.11 -5.67 14.30
C ARG A 229 10.55 -6.22 14.31
N VAL A 230 10.97 -6.86 13.23
CA VAL A 230 12.33 -7.43 13.07
C VAL A 230 13.30 -6.36 12.57
N ARG A 231 12.91 -5.59 11.53
CA ARG A 231 13.74 -4.52 10.96
C ARG A 231 12.89 -3.45 10.31
N GLU A 232 13.21 -2.19 10.58
CA GLU A 232 12.65 -1.08 9.85
C GLU A 232 13.38 -0.91 8.50
N VAL A 233 12.67 -1.19 7.42
CA VAL A 233 13.11 -0.92 6.05
C VAL A 233 12.30 0.26 5.51
N PRO A 234 12.94 1.32 5.00
CA PRO A 234 12.23 2.50 4.47
C PRO A 234 11.66 2.20 3.08
N VAL A 235 10.69 1.28 2.99
CA VAL A 235 10.11 0.79 1.73
C VAL A 235 9.49 1.92 0.90
N ALA A 236 9.01 2.98 1.55
CA ALA A 236 8.50 4.16 0.84
C ALA A 236 9.58 4.85 0.00
N ASP A 237 10.83 4.91 0.47
CA ASP A 237 11.95 5.46 -0.30
C ASP A 237 12.37 4.53 -1.45
N MET A 238 11.93 3.27 -1.45
CA MET A 238 12.18 2.32 -2.52
C MET A 238 11.11 2.37 -3.62
N LEU A 239 10.02 3.14 -3.47
CA LEU A 239 8.95 3.26 -4.47
C LEU A 239 9.44 3.64 -5.89
N PRO A 240 10.45 4.51 -6.08
CA PRO A 240 10.97 4.79 -7.41
C PRO A 240 11.54 3.55 -8.13
N ALA A 241 11.92 2.49 -7.38
CA ALA A 241 12.38 1.24 -7.97
C ALA A 241 11.33 0.58 -8.87
N LEU A 242 10.04 0.81 -8.62
CA LEU A 242 8.94 0.30 -9.46
C LEU A 242 8.94 0.92 -10.86
N VAL A 243 9.49 2.12 -11.00
CA VAL A 243 9.69 2.79 -12.31
C VAL A 243 11.04 2.40 -12.89
N VAL A 244 12.07 2.30 -12.07
CA VAL A 244 13.43 1.95 -12.53
C VAL A 244 13.50 0.52 -13.06
N ALA A 245 12.79 -0.44 -12.45
CA ALA A 245 12.79 -1.84 -12.88
C ALA A 245 12.42 -2.02 -14.36
N PRO A 246 11.26 -1.56 -14.86
CA PRO A 246 10.94 -1.67 -16.28
C PRO A 246 11.90 -0.86 -17.15
N LEU A 247 12.38 0.31 -16.71
CA LEU A 247 13.35 1.09 -17.50
C LEU A 247 14.69 0.36 -17.68
N LEU A 248 15.20 -0.29 -16.63
CA LEU A 248 16.42 -1.10 -16.73
C LEU A 248 16.21 -2.32 -17.61
N THR A 249 15.05 -2.99 -17.51
CA THR A 249 14.68 -4.07 -18.43
C THR A 249 14.74 -3.58 -19.88
N GLN A 250 14.12 -2.43 -20.19
CA GLN A 250 14.15 -1.86 -21.54
C GLN A 250 15.57 -1.54 -22.02
N VAL A 251 16.41 -0.98 -21.15
CA VAL A 251 17.81 -0.68 -21.49
C VAL A 251 18.58 -1.96 -21.82
N VAL A 252 18.42 -3.03 -21.03
CA VAL A 252 19.11 -4.30 -21.30
C VAL A 252 18.60 -4.94 -22.59
N VAL A 253 17.30 -4.86 -22.87
CA VAL A 253 16.72 -5.32 -24.15
C VAL A 253 17.32 -4.57 -25.35
N LEU A 254 17.54 -3.26 -25.25
CA LEU A 254 18.12 -2.46 -26.34
C LEU A 254 19.61 -2.69 -26.57
N LEU A 255 20.35 -3.14 -25.54
CA LEU A 255 21.78 -3.41 -25.60
C LEU A 255 22.11 -4.82 -26.10
N ARG A 256 21.10 -5.66 -26.33
CA ARG A 256 21.21 -7.01 -26.85
C ARG A 256 20.82 -7.07 -28.32
#